data_AF-A0A3M2BS42-F1
#
_entry.id   AF-A0A3M2BS42-F1
#
_cell.length_a   1.000
_cell.length_b   1.000
_cell.length_c   1.000
_cell.angle_alpha   90.00
_cell.angle_beta   90.00
_cell.angle_gamma   90.00
#
_symmetry.space_group_name_H-M   'P 1'
#
loop_
_entity.id
_entity.type
_entity.pdbx_description
1 polymer ?
#
loop_
_entity_poly.entity_id
_entity_poly.type
_entity_poly.pdbx_seq_one_letter_code
_entity_poly.pdbx_strand_id
1 'polypeptide(L)'
;MTIGTLTRLRLALALAPLLVTAGGCGPQPSTPGPDPAPAGTAEANGTGRDPASAPAGSSSLHCDQLPFVENVYWTTDYGPAAANVRSQPSNFLLCDGPAYALCYYSGPEPLPCVADEEKGVAHCECYGFRSSTETYEYSIDVNSILNTCAYVETVRDCGHDGSDCAGRTNAAPACQYMNQQPQTLWPGADLISTFSLAKESEYGQGCTPCFGVYAGCMTAPCYERRNDDGETVVICDCPLYEGRYQVGQDGVSCDAGEGLVWSASYDPNGCRSAGDGGGGTAGG
;
A
#
# COMPACT_ATOMS: atom_id res chain seq x y z
N MET A 1 36.54 -58.64 -4.88
CA MET A 1 36.51 -59.41 -3.62
C MET A 1 36.55 -58.36 -2.52
N THR A 2 35.53 -58.11 -1.70
CA THR A 2 34.53 -58.98 -1.07
C THR A 2 33.24 -58.17 -0.85
N ILE A 3 32.11 -58.87 -0.83
CA ILE A 3 30.73 -58.41 -0.77
C ILE A 3 30.33 -58.10 0.68
N GLY A 4 29.46 -57.10 0.89
CA GLY A 4 28.92 -56.76 2.22
C GLY A 4 27.61 -55.97 2.13
N THR A 5 26.55 -56.66 1.73
CA THR A 5 25.15 -56.21 1.71
C THR A 5 24.63 -55.94 3.13
N LEU A 6 24.01 -54.80 3.38
CA LEU A 6 23.24 -54.56 4.61
C LEU A 6 21.82 -54.08 4.28
N THR A 7 20.91 -54.79 4.92
CA THR A 7 19.51 -55.00 4.58
C THR A 7 18.62 -53.91 5.17
N ARG A 8 17.57 -53.59 4.41
CA ARG A 8 16.46 -52.69 4.72
C ARG A 8 15.80 -53.00 6.07
N LEU A 9 15.48 -51.97 6.85
CA LEU A 9 14.42 -52.01 7.85
C LEU A 9 13.40 -50.92 7.51
N ARG A 10 12.26 -51.33 6.93
CA ARG A 10 11.07 -50.49 6.74
C ARG A 10 10.23 -50.59 8.01
N LEU A 11 10.11 -49.50 8.75
CA LEU A 11 9.13 -49.40 9.83
C LEU A 11 7.85 -48.80 9.25
N ALA A 12 6.85 -49.64 9.02
CA ALA A 12 5.50 -49.22 8.69
C ALA A 12 4.76 -48.94 10.00
N LEU A 13 4.49 -47.66 10.29
CA LEU A 13 3.55 -47.26 11.32
C LEU A 13 2.18 -47.10 10.66
N ALA A 14 1.32 -48.11 10.82
CA ALA A 14 -0.10 -48.02 10.55
C ALA A 14 -0.80 -47.66 11.87
N LEU A 15 -1.46 -46.50 11.92
CA LEU A 15 -2.39 -46.15 12.98
C LEU A 15 -3.72 -45.71 12.36
N ALA A 16 -4.77 -46.32 12.90
CA ALA A 16 -6.13 -46.42 12.41
C ALA A 16 -6.93 -45.11 12.46
N PRO A 17 -8.02 -45.00 11.69
CA PRO A 17 -8.87 -43.81 11.63
C PRO A 17 -9.76 -43.70 12.87
N LEU A 18 -9.78 -42.52 13.50
CA LEU A 18 -10.83 -42.15 14.46
C LEU A 18 -12.10 -41.79 13.67
N LEU A 19 -13.14 -42.62 13.80
CA LEU A 19 -14.51 -42.25 13.48
C LEU A 19 -14.98 -41.17 14.45
N VAL A 20 -15.24 -39.97 13.93
CA VAL A 20 -16.08 -38.97 14.63
C VAL A 20 -17.46 -38.99 13.98
N THR A 21 -18.46 -39.29 14.81
CA THR A 21 -19.86 -39.41 14.45
C THR A 21 -20.47 -38.05 14.12
N ALA A 22 -21.24 -38.02 13.04
CA ALA A 22 -22.05 -36.89 12.61
C ALA A 22 -23.19 -36.62 13.61
N GLY A 23 -23.16 -35.44 14.24
CA GLY A 23 -24.30 -34.81 14.87
C GLY A 23 -24.81 -33.69 13.97
N GLY A 24 -26.00 -33.88 13.38
CA GLY A 24 -26.68 -32.83 12.63
C GLY A 24 -27.26 -31.76 13.56
N CYS A 25 -27.10 -30.50 13.18
CA CYS A 25 -27.94 -29.38 13.58
C CYS A 25 -28.19 -28.53 12.33
N GLY A 26 -29.46 -28.15 12.14
CA GLY A 26 -30.00 -27.57 10.91
C GLY A 26 -29.60 -26.11 10.64
N PRO A 27 -30.23 -25.49 9.63
CA PRO A 27 -29.86 -24.17 9.14
C PRO A 27 -30.17 -23.09 10.17
N GLN A 28 -29.15 -22.35 10.62
CA GLN A 28 -29.34 -21.11 11.36
C GLN A 28 -29.53 -19.92 10.39
N PRO A 29 -30.56 -19.10 10.59
CA PRO A 29 -30.74 -17.86 9.86
C PRO A 29 -29.68 -16.82 10.27
N SER A 30 -29.18 -16.09 9.28
CA SER A 30 -28.24 -14.98 9.40
C SER A 30 -28.76 -13.93 10.39
N THR A 31 -28.02 -13.71 11.48
CA THR A 31 -28.21 -12.57 12.37
C THR A 31 -27.58 -11.31 11.75
N PRO A 32 -28.32 -10.21 11.59
CA PRO A 32 -27.74 -8.90 11.24
C PRO A 32 -26.76 -8.44 12.33
N GLY A 33 -25.63 -7.86 11.91
CA GLY A 33 -24.67 -7.22 12.81
C GLY A 33 -25.29 -6.04 13.56
N PRO A 34 -24.70 -5.62 14.70
CA PRO A 34 -25.25 -4.54 15.51
C PRO A 34 -25.16 -3.19 14.80
N ASP A 35 -26.30 -2.49 14.74
CA ASP A 35 -26.43 -1.12 14.23
C ASP A 35 -25.52 -0.13 15.00
N PRO A 36 -24.95 0.87 14.31
CA PRO A 36 -24.22 1.96 14.96
C PRO A 36 -25.16 2.84 15.80
N ALA A 37 -24.71 3.16 17.01
CA ALA A 37 -25.44 3.99 17.96
C ALA A 37 -25.70 5.42 17.41
N PRO A 38 -26.86 6.03 17.73
CA PRO A 38 -27.20 7.36 17.26
C PRO A 38 -26.33 8.45 17.90
N ALA A 39 -25.77 9.32 17.06
CA ALA A 39 -25.12 10.56 17.47
C ALA A 39 -26.14 11.48 18.17
N GLY A 40 -25.92 11.72 19.45
CA GLY A 40 -26.69 12.68 20.24
C GLY A 40 -26.38 14.11 19.80
N THR A 41 -27.43 14.85 19.45
CA THR A 41 -27.44 16.30 19.28
C THR A 41 -27.27 16.99 20.63
N ALA A 42 -26.31 17.92 20.72
CA ALA A 42 -26.24 18.88 21.81
C ALA A 42 -26.11 20.29 21.20
N GLU A 43 -27.25 20.95 21.06
CA GLU A 43 -27.32 22.41 20.99
C GLU A 43 -27.00 23.00 22.37
N ALA A 44 -26.11 23.99 22.41
CA ALA A 44 -26.03 24.93 23.52
C ALA A 44 -25.92 26.35 22.96
N ASN A 45 -27.00 27.10 23.18
CA ASN A 45 -27.21 28.50 22.84
C ASN A 45 -26.73 29.38 24.01
N GLY A 46 -26.02 30.48 23.76
CA GLY A 46 -25.91 31.56 24.78
C GLY A 46 -24.67 32.46 24.80
N THR A 47 -24.78 33.60 24.11
CA THR A 47 -24.40 34.97 24.53
C THR A 47 -22.93 35.36 24.78
N GLY A 48 -22.34 36.04 23.78
CA GLY A 48 -21.86 37.43 23.84
C GLY A 48 -20.72 37.83 24.78
N ARG A 49 -19.58 38.21 24.18
CA ARG A 49 -18.80 39.46 24.43
C ARG A 49 -17.57 39.49 23.50
N ASP A 50 -17.51 40.49 22.63
CA ASP A 50 -16.25 40.88 21.96
C ASP A 50 -15.25 41.37 23.01
N PRO A 51 -13.96 41.01 22.84
CA PRO A 51 -13.03 42.10 22.56
C PRO A 51 -11.94 41.73 21.54
N ALA A 52 -11.68 42.70 20.66
CA ALA A 52 -10.38 43.11 20.16
C ALA A 52 -9.42 42.04 19.60
N SER A 53 -9.36 42.00 18.27
CA SER A 53 -8.16 41.89 17.44
C SER A 53 -6.90 41.31 18.10
N ALA A 54 -6.81 39.98 18.12
CA ALA A 54 -5.53 39.28 18.10
C ALA A 54 -5.16 38.99 16.63
N PRO A 55 -3.89 39.14 16.21
CA PRO A 55 -3.50 38.82 14.84
C PRO A 55 -3.67 37.31 14.60
N ALA A 56 -4.28 36.96 13.47
CA ALA A 56 -4.37 35.59 12.97
C ALA A 56 -2.97 35.08 12.61
N GLY A 57 -2.20 34.66 13.62
CA GLY A 57 -1.06 33.79 13.45
C GLY A 57 -1.54 32.35 13.53
N SER A 58 -2.15 31.86 12.45
CA SER A 58 -2.31 30.41 12.28
C SER A 58 -0.90 29.85 12.06
N SER A 59 -0.21 29.51 13.14
CA SER A 59 0.94 28.61 13.09
C SER A 59 0.39 27.23 12.71
N SER A 60 0.10 27.01 11.43
CA SER A 60 -0.07 25.66 10.91
C SER A 60 1.26 24.95 11.15
N LEU A 61 1.29 24.01 12.09
CA LEU A 61 2.43 23.12 12.24
C LEU A 61 2.57 22.34 10.93
N HIS A 62 3.68 22.55 10.24
CA HIS A 62 4.03 21.82 9.03
C HIS A 62 4.81 20.56 9.43
N CYS A 63 4.72 19.51 8.62
CA CYS A 63 5.26 18.19 8.98
C CYS A 63 6.78 18.13 9.05
N ASP A 64 7.47 19.07 8.40
CA ASP A 64 8.92 19.25 8.47
C ASP A 64 9.40 19.69 9.87
N GLN A 65 8.49 20.13 10.73
CA GLN A 65 8.79 20.57 12.10
C GLN A 65 8.44 19.53 13.17
N LEU A 66 7.87 18.40 12.76
CA LEU A 66 7.39 17.36 13.65
C LEU A 66 8.22 16.08 13.52
N PRO A 67 8.40 15.30 14.61
CA PRO A 67 8.96 13.96 14.52
C PRO A 67 8.14 13.09 13.55
N PHE A 68 8.83 12.24 12.80
CA PHE A 68 8.17 11.22 12.00
C PHE A 68 7.36 10.28 12.90
N VAL A 69 6.11 10.06 12.52
CA VAL A 69 5.21 9.08 13.14
C VAL A 69 4.55 8.30 12.02
N GLU A 70 4.74 7.00 12.03
CA GLU A 70 4.12 6.10 11.07
C GLU A 70 2.59 6.15 11.15
N ASN A 71 1.94 6.20 9.99
CA ASN A 71 0.50 6.28 9.86
C ASN A 71 -0.15 4.91 10.08
N VAL A 72 -0.61 4.69 11.31
CA VAL A 72 -1.33 3.50 11.71
C VAL A 72 -2.85 3.64 11.58
N TYR A 73 -3.35 4.74 11.02
CA TYR A 73 -4.78 4.92 10.82
C TYR A 73 -5.32 3.95 9.77
N TRP A 74 -6.53 3.46 10.02
CA TRP A 74 -7.35 2.85 8.99
C TRP A 74 -7.80 3.94 8.03
N THR A 75 -7.06 4.09 6.94
CA THR A 75 -7.32 5.09 5.91
C THR A 75 -8.52 4.71 5.05
N THR A 76 -8.91 3.42 5.05
CA THR A 76 -10.09 2.88 4.40
C THR A 76 -10.75 1.79 5.25
N ASP A 77 -11.93 1.32 4.84
CA ASP A 77 -12.59 0.13 5.43
C ASP A 77 -11.83 -1.19 5.19
N TYR A 78 -10.78 -1.16 4.36
CA TYR A 78 -10.06 -2.36 3.92
C TYR A 78 -8.67 -2.50 4.56
N GLY A 79 -8.21 -1.48 5.29
CA GLY A 79 -6.95 -1.54 6.02
C GLY A 79 -6.29 -0.18 6.27
N PRO A 80 -5.13 -0.19 6.94
CA PRO A 80 -4.32 0.99 7.18
C PRO A 80 -3.54 1.42 5.94
N ALA A 81 -2.73 2.48 6.07
CA ALA A 81 -1.88 2.94 4.97
C ALA A 81 -0.95 1.87 4.38
N ALA A 82 -0.46 0.95 5.22
CA ALA A 82 0.32 -0.21 4.81
C ALA A 82 -0.42 -1.17 3.85
N ALA A 83 -1.76 -1.17 3.83
CA ALA A 83 -2.56 -2.01 2.94
C ALA A 83 -2.66 -1.44 1.51
N ASN A 84 -2.03 -0.30 1.24
CA ASN A 84 -1.97 0.33 -0.07
C ASN A 84 -3.32 0.27 -0.84
N VAL A 85 -4.38 0.85 -0.28
CA VAL A 85 -5.75 0.65 -0.80
C VAL A 85 -6.15 1.75 -1.77
N ARG A 86 -6.39 1.38 -3.03
CA ARG A 86 -6.96 2.27 -4.05
C ARG A 86 -8.42 1.95 -4.27
N SER A 87 -9.33 2.71 -3.64
CA SER A 87 -10.78 2.52 -3.79
C SER A 87 -11.39 3.27 -4.97
N GLN A 88 -10.71 4.30 -5.49
CA GLN A 88 -11.16 5.07 -6.64
C GLN A 88 -10.01 5.83 -7.33
N PRO A 89 -10.16 6.24 -8.60
CA PRO A 89 -9.08 6.93 -9.33
C PRO A 89 -8.57 8.21 -8.68
N SER A 90 -9.45 8.98 -8.01
CA SER A 90 -9.04 10.23 -7.35
C SER A 90 -8.17 10.03 -6.11
N ASN A 91 -8.01 8.79 -5.61
CA ASN A 91 -7.06 8.53 -4.55
C ASN A 91 -5.63 8.81 -5.00
N PHE A 92 -5.32 8.65 -6.28
CA PHE A 92 -4.02 9.02 -6.83
C PHE A 92 -3.90 10.53 -7.00
N LEU A 93 -3.06 11.11 -6.14
CA LEU A 93 -2.62 12.48 -6.15
C LEU A 93 -1.46 12.61 -7.13
N LEU A 94 -1.66 13.38 -8.19
CA LEU A 94 -0.64 13.59 -9.22
C LEU A 94 0.44 14.54 -8.69
N CYS A 95 1.68 14.11 -8.77
CA CYS A 95 2.84 14.90 -8.38
C CYS A 95 3.87 14.92 -9.52
N ASP A 96 4.75 15.92 -9.49
CA ASP A 96 5.85 16.07 -10.44
C ASP A 96 7.09 16.57 -9.68
N GLY A 97 8.21 15.86 -9.82
CA GLY A 97 9.33 15.98 -8.90
C GLY A 97 10.65 15.43 -9.45
N PRO A 98 11.80 15.83 -8.87
CA PRO A 98 13.11 15.49 -9.43
C PRO A 98 13.53 14.04 -9.17
N ALA A 99 12.88 13.33 -8.24
CA ALA A 99 13.31 12.00 -7.82
C ALA A 99 12.19 11.19 -7.17
N TYR A 100 12.17 9.88 -7.43
CA TYR A 100 11.31 8.90 -6.76
C TYR A 100 11.85 7.47 -6.95
N ALA A 101 11.37 6.53 -6.15
CA ALA A 101 11.60 5.10 -6.37
C ALA A 101 10.32 4.43 -6.90
N LEU A 102 10.46 3.38 -7.71
CA LEU A 102 9.33 2.68 -8.34
C LEU A 102 9.37 1.20 -7.98
N CYS A 103 8.66 0.84 -6.91
CA CYS A 103 8.55 -0.54 -6.45
C CYS A 103 7.33 -1.28 -7.02
N TYR A 104 6.50 -0.63 -7.85
CA TYR A 104 5.30 -1.24 -8.42
C TYR A 104 5.59 -2.55 -9.20
N TYR A 105 6.83 -2.73 -9.66
CA TYR A 105 7.27 -3.90 -10.43
C TYR A 105 8.06 -4.92 -9.59
N SER A 106 8.24 -4.69 -8.28
CA SER A 106 8.99 -5.57 -7.39
C SER A 106 8.18 -6.81 -6.98
N GLY A 107 8.87 -7.93 -6.80
CA GLY A 107 8.28 -9.19 -6.34
C GLY A 107 9.23 -10.36 -6.54
N PRO A 108 9.01 -11.20 -7.57
CA PRO A 108 10.04 -12.09 -8.09
C PRO A 108 11.21 -11.34 -8.75
N GLU A 109 12.26 -12.09 -9.12
CA GLU A 109 13.30 -11.62 -10.03
C GLU A 109 12.71 -10.98 -11.30
N PRO A 110 13.31 -9.89 -11.83
CA PRO A 110 14.64 -9.36 -11.50
C PRO A 110 14.67 -8.29 -10.40
N LEU A 111 13.54 -7.98 -9.77
CA LEU A 111 13.42 -6.98 -8.71
C LEU A 111 12.88 -7.65 -7.45
N PRO A 112 13.70 -8.48 -6.78
CA PRO A 112 13.23 -9.28 -5.67
C PRO A 112 12.67 -8.40 -4.56
N CYS A 113 11.56 -8.83 -3.97
CA CYS A 113 11.04 -8.27 -2.75
C CYS A 113 10.94 -9.33 -1.66
N VAL A 114 11.94 -9.27 -0.77
CA VAL A 114 12.17 -10.29 0.26
C VAL A 114 11.44 -9.91 1.52
N ALA A 115 10.54 -10.78 2.00
CA ALA A 115 9.82 -10.55 3.24
C ALA A 115 10.70 -10.79 4.46
N ASP A 116 10.66 -9.86 5.41
CA ASP A 116 11.14 -9.99 6.78
C ASP A 116 9.92 -9.96 7.72
N GLU A 117 9.31 -11.14 7.90
CA GLU A 117 8.10 -11.30 8.72
C GLU A 117 8.32 -10.90 10.19
N GLU A 118 9.53 -11.07 10.72
CA GLU A 118 9.85 -10.69 12.10
C GLU A 118 9.77 -9.18 12.31
N LYS A 119 10.14 -8.41 11.29
CA LYS A 119 10.08 -6.94 11.31
C LYS A 119 8.78 -6.38 10.71
N GLY A 120 7.95 -7.20 10.08
CA GLY A 120 6.73 -6.76 9.42
C GLY A 120 6.99 -5.88 8.20
N VAL A 121 8.14 -6.04 7.55
CA VAL A 121 8.53 -5.29 6.35
C VAL A 121 9.06 -6.23 5.28
N ALA A 122 9.05 -5.79 4.02
CA ALA A 122 9.75 -6.43 2.93
C ALA A 122 10.79 -5.48 2.34
N HIS A 123 11.95 -6.03 2.02
CA HIS A 123 13.02 -5.30 1.36
C HIS A 123 12.86 -5.49 -0.15
N CYS A 124 12.21 -4.53 -0.80
CA CYS A 124 11.97 -4.57 -2.24
C CYS A 124 13.07 -3.84 -2.99
N GLU A 125 13.71 -4.50 -3.96
CA GLU A 125 14.52 -3.83 -4.97
C GLU A 125 13.62 -3.08 -5.96
N CYS A 126 13.96 -1.82 -6.26
CA CYS A 126 13.12 -0.93 -7.04
C CYS A 126 13.95 -0.11 -8.02
N TYR A 127 13.31 0.44 -9.05
CA TYR A 127 13.98 1.43 -9.90
C TYR A 127 14.09 2.77 -9.17
N GLY A 128 15.30 3.36 -9.16
CA GLY A 128 15.52 4.74 -8.70
C GLY A 128 15.53 5.72 -9.86
N PHE A 129 14.66 6.73 -9.82
CA PHE A 129 14.67 7.84 -10.76
C PHE A 129 15.19 9.09 -10.06
N ARG A 130 16.16 9.76 -10.69
CA ARG A 130 16.73 11.02 -10.20
C ARG A 130 17.18 11.88 -11.36
N SER A 131 16.88 13.17 -11.28
CA SER A 131 17.43 14.17 -12.17
C SER A 131 17.67 15.49 -11.44
N SER A 132 18.75 16.17 -11.82
CA SER A 132 19.04 17.54 -11.36
C SER A 132 18.49 18.61 -12.32
N THR A 133 18.01 18.19 -13.50
CA THR A 133 17.59 19.09 -14.59
C THR A 133 16.18 18.86 -15.08
N GLU A 134 15.61 17.70 -14.78
CA GLU A 134 14.30 17.26 -15.24
C GLU A 134 13.45 16.82 -14.04
N THR A 135 12.15 16.75 -14.24
CA THR A 135 11.20 16.21 -13.28
C THR A 135 10.47 15.02 -13.89
N TYR A 136 9.92 14.18 -13.02
CA TYR A 136 9.17 13.00 -13.38
C TYR A 136 7.77 13.10 -12.81
N GLU A 137 6.79 12.72 -13.62
CA GLU A 137 5.42 12.52 -13.16
C GLU A 137 5.27 11.17 -12.45
N TYR A 138 4.65 11.20 -11.28
CA TYR A 138 4.30 10.02 -10.50
C TYR A 138 3.05 10.33 -9.66
N SER A 139 2.51 9.31 -9.01
CA SER A 139 1.32 9.42 -8.16
C SER A 139 1.57 8.87 -6.77
N ILE A 140 0.91 9.51 -5.81
CA ILE A 140 0.80 9.05 -4.42
C ILE A 140 -0.68 8.77 -4.15
N ASP A 141 -0.99 7.60 -3.62
CA ASP A 141 -2.32 7.25 -3.14
C ASP A 141 -2.52 7.89 -1.76
N VAL A 142 -3.54 8.75 -1.62
CA VAL A 142 -3.88 9.41 -0.37
C VAL A 142 -4.08 8.43 0.78
N ASN A 143 -4.59 7.23 0.50
CA ASN A 143 -4.81 6.19 1.51
C ASN A 143 -3.52 5.50 1.93
N SER A 144 -2.44 5.67 1.18
CA SER A 144 -1.17 4.95 1.36
C SER A 144 -0.04 5.85 1.84
N ILE A 145 -0.36 7.02 2.42
CA ILE A 145 0.63 7.94 2.99
C ILE A 145 1.07 7.43 4.37
N LEU A 146 2.30 6.94 4.49
CA LEU A 146 2.84 6.33 5.71
C LEU A 146 3.31 7.36 6.75
N ASN A 147 3.42 8.64 6.43
CA ASN A 147 3.69 9.69 7.42
C ASN A 147 2.37 10.27 7.95
N THR A 148 2.10 10.10 9.25
CA THR A 148 0.85 10.54 9.89
C THR A 148 0.56 12.03 9.66
N CYS A 149 1.57 12.88 9.83
CA CYS A 149 1.37 14.32 9.67
C CYS A 149 1.03 14.65 8.21
N ALA A 150 1.81 14.12 7.27
CA ALA A 150 1.58 14.38 5.84
C ALA A 150 0.21 13.84 5.39
N TYR A 151 -0.22 12.71 5.93
CA TYR A 151 -1.56 12.16 5.70
C TYR A 151 -2.65 13.10 6.21
N VAL A 152 -2.59 13.51 7.48
CA VAL A 152 -3.61 14.38 8.09
C VAL A 152 -3.72 15.71 7.34
N GLU A 153 -2.59 16.32 6.99
CA GLU A 153 -2.58 17.55 6.22
C GLU A 153 -3.10 17.36 4.80
N THR A 154 -2.72 16.27 4.13
CA THR A 154 -3.22 15.97 2.79
C THR A 154 -4.72 15.73 2.78
N VAL A 155 -5.26 14.97 3.74
CA VAL A 155 -6.70 14.73 3.86
C VAL A 155 -7.47 16.01 4.19
N ARG A 156 -6.88 16.91 5.00
CA ARG A 156 -7.49 18.21 5.31
C ARG A 156 -7.67 19.05 4.04
N ASP A 157 -6.71 19.02 3.13
CA ASP A 157 -6.67 19.91 1.97
C ASP A 157 -7.23 19.27 0.68
N CYS A 158 -7.17 17.95 0.57
CA CYS A 158 -7.56 17.17 -0.62
C CYS A 158 -8.80 16.29 -0.41
N GLY A 159 -9.33 16.22 0.82
CA GLY A 159 -10.35 15.26 1.22
C GLY A 159 -9.78 13.85 1.46
N HIS A 160 -10.55 13.01 2.16
CA HIS A 160 -10.16 11.62 2.46
C HIS A 160 -9.93 10.77 1.21
N ASP A 161 -10.61 11.09 0.12
CA ASP A 161 -10.54 10.34 -1.13
C ASP A 161 -9.67 11.01 -2.20
N GLY A 162 -9.05 12.16 -1.87
CA GLY A 162 -8.20 12.95 -2.77
C GLY A 162 -8.95 13.79 -3.81
N SER A 163 -10.28 13.76 -3.81
CA SER A 163 -11.11 14.39 -4.86
C SER A 163 -10.87 15.89 -5.03
N ASP A 164 -10.60 16.62 -3.95
CA ASP A 164 -10.37 18.07 -4.03
C ASP A 164 -9.04 18.38 -4.75
N CYS A 165 -8.06 17.47 -4.73
CA CYS A 165 -6.77 17.63 -5.42
C CYS A 165 -6.68 16.89 -6.77
N ALA A 166 -7.71 16.13 -7.15
CA ALA A 166 -7.69 15.32 -8.36
C ALA A 166 -7.43 16.15 -9.62
N GLY A 167 -6.54 15.63 -10.50
CA GLY A 167 -6.18 16.27 -11.76
C GLY A 167 -5.33 17.54 -11.64
N ARG A 168 -4.88 17.91 -10.45
CA ARG A 168 -4.02 19.09 -10.21
C ARG A 168 -2.64 18.64 -9.73
N THR A 169 -1.66 18.66 -10.63
CA THR A 169 -0.27 18.29 -10.32
C THR A 169 0.28 19.11 -9.15
N ASN A 170 0.90 18.45 -8.18
CA ASN A 170 1.51 19.05 -6.99
C ASN A 170 0.56 19.87 -6.10
N ALA A 171 -0.76 19.71 -6.25
CA ALA A 171 -1.72 20.40 -5.37
C ALA A 171 -1.75 19.82 -3.96
N ALA A 172 -1.44 18.53 -3.80
CA ALA A 172 -1.48 17.87 -2.51
C ALA A 172 -0.26 18.19 -1.64
N PRO A 173 -0.44 18.44 -0.32
CA PRO A 173 0.66 18.62 0.61
C PRO A 173 1.69 17.48 0.60
N ALA A 174 1.26 16.21 0.47
CA ALA A 174 2.15 15.07 0.34
C ALA A 174 3.16 15.21 -0.82
N CYS A 175 2.76 15.80 -1.96
CA CYS A 175 3.68 16.04 -3.08
C CYS A 175 4.81 17.01 -2.67
N GLN A 176 4.51 18.01 -1.84
CA GLN A 176 5.50 18.98 -1.39
C GLN A 176 6.55 18.32 -0.48
N TYR A 177 6.10 17.48 0.46
CA TYR A 177 6.99 16.75 1.36
C TYR A 177 7.85 15.72 0.63
N MET A 178 7.32 15.09 -0.43
CA MET A 178 8.07 14.18 -1.28
C MET A 178 9.12 14.93 -2.11
N ASN A 179 8.79 16.11 -2.63
CA ASN A 179 9.69 16.86 -3.52
C ASN A 179 10.77 17.69 -2.81
N GLN A 180 10.71 17.78 -1.48
CA GLN A 180 11.71 18.48 -0.69
C GLN A 180 12.99 17.67 -0.52
N GLN A 181 14.11 18.39 -0.45
CA GLN A 181 15.42 17.84 -0.15
C GLN A 181 16.06 18.66 0.98
N PRO A 182 16.44 18.05 2.13
CA PRO A 182 16.30 16.61 2.46
C PRO A 182 14.82 16.18 2.53
N GLN A 183 14.58 14.88 2.31
CA GLN A 183 13.23 14.29 2.35
C GLN A 183 12.55 14.53 3.71
N THR A 184 11.35 15.10 3.67
CA THR A 184 10.54 15.38 4.88
C THR A 184 9.36 14.43 5.02
N LEU A 185 8.97 13.72 3.95
CA LEU A 185 7.96 12.67 4.05
C LEU A 185 8.46 11.49 4.88
N TRP A 186 9.72 11.07 4.67
CA TRP A 186 10.41 10.10 5.51
C TRP A 186 11.84 10.57 5.81
N PRO A 187 12.10 11.13 7.00
CA PRO A 187 13.43 11.63 7.34
C PRO A 187 14.51 10.56 7.24
N GLY A 188 15.57 10.86 6.50
CA GLY A 188 16.72 9.96 6.31
C GLY A 188 16.60 8.98 5.14
N ALA A 189 15.46 8.93 4.45
CA ALA A 189 15.36 8.17 3.20
C ALA A 189 16.07 8.91 2.05
N ASP A 190 16.67 8.15 1.14
CA ASP A 190 17.32 8.67 -0.07
C ASP A 190 16.31 8.96 -1.18
N LEU A 191 15.26 8.12 -1.25
CA LEU A 191 14.11 8.19 -2.15
C LEU A 191 12.85 7.75 -1.40
N ILE A 192 11.70 8.02 -1.99
CA ILE A 192 10.39 7.52 -1.55
C ILE A 192 9.78 6.72 -2.69
N SER A 193 9.22 5.56 -2.37
CA SER A 193 8.51 4.74 -3.35
C SER A 193 7.16 5.36 -3.73
N THR A 194 6.88 5.47 -5.02
CA THR A 194 5.63 6.01 -5.56
C THR A 194 5.12 5.14 -6.72
N PHE A 195 4.00 5.53 -7.33
CA PHE A 195 3.47 4.85 -8.52
C PHE A 195 3.75 5.63 -9.80
N SER A 196 4.19 4.94 -10.84
CA SER A 196 4.23 5.44 -12.21
C SER A 196 4.17 4.26 -13.19
N LEU A 197 3.84 4.55 -14.45
CA LEU A 197 3.85 3.56 -15.54
C LEU A 197 5.15 3.61 -16.34
N ALA A 198 6.23 4.17 -15.78
CA ALA A 198 7.49 4.40 -16.49
C ALA A 198 8.14 3.11 -17.06
N LYS A 199 7.77 1.94 -16.53
CA LYS A 199 8.27 0.62 -16.95
C LYS A 199 7.19 -0.30 -17.52
N GLU A 200 6.02 0.25 -17.88
CA GLU A 200 4.92 -0.54 -18.45
C GLU A 200 5.31 -1.25 -19.74
N SER A 201 6.18 -0.67 -20.58
CA SER A 201 6.64 -1.33 -21.80
C SER A 201 7.52 -2.56 -21.55
N GLU A 202 8.10 -2.69 -20.34
CA GLU A 202 8.99 -3.77 -19.93
C GLU A 202 8.22 -4.90 -19.21
N TYR A 203 7.29 -4.54 -18.31
CA TYR A 203 6.55 -5.49 -17.47
C TYR A 203 5.08 -5.68 -17.87
N GLY A 204 4.57 -4.84 -18.78
CA GLY A 204 3.15 -4.73 -19.06
C GLY A 204 2.38 -3.96 -17.98
N GLN A 205 1.08 -3.88 -18.20
CA GLN A 205 0.09 -3.44 -17.23
C GLN A 205 -1.00 -4.51 -17.19
N GLY A 206 -1.52 -4.76 -15.99
CA GLY A 206 -2.60 -5.73 -15.83
C GLY A 206 -3.15 -5.75 -14.42
N CYS A 207 -3.92 -6.79 -14.14
CA CYS A 207 -4.48 -7.02 -12.84
C CYS A 207 -4.66 -8.52 -12.59
N THR A 208 -3.85 -9.05 -11.67
CA THR A 208 -3.98 -10.43 -11.19
C THR A 208 -4.46 -10.41 -9.74
N PRO A 209 -5.68 -10.87 -9.45
CA PRO A 209 -6.21 -10.87 -8.09
C PRO A 209 -5.62 -12.02 -7.27
N CYS A 210 -5.13 -11.70 -6.08
CA CYS A 210 -4.45 -12.64 -5.19
C CYS A 210 -4.92 -12.48 -3.73
N PHE A 211 -4.50 -13.41 -2.88
CA PHE A 211 -4.73 -13.37 -1.44
C PHE A 211 -3.51 -13.92 -0.71
N GLY A 212 -3.09 -13.23 0.36
CA GLY A 212 -1.91 -13.59 1.14
C GLY A 212 -1.18 -12.35 1.66
N VAL A 213 0.10 -12.54 2.00
CA VAL A 213 0.99 -11.46 2.41
C VAL A 213 1.54 -10.75 1.17
N TYR A 214 1.55 -9.43 1.19
CA TYR A 214 2.15 -8.58 0.16
C TYR A 214 2.79 -7.33 0.78
N ALA A 215 3.59 -6.63 0.00
CA ALA A 215 4.27 -5.41 0.40
C ALA A 215 3.52 -4.17 -0.11
N GLY A 216 3.05 -3.31 0.81
CA GLY A 216 2.41 -2.04 0.49
C GLY A 216 3.44 -0.93 0.33
N CYS A 217 4.11 -0.87 -0.82
CA CYS A 217 5.31 -0.04 -0.98
C CYS A 217 5.07 1.46 -1.17
N MET A 218 3.84 1.94 -1.33
CA MET A 218 3.65 3.36 -1.62
C MET A 218 3.97 4.24 -0.42
N THR A 219 4.75 5.29 -0.67
CA THR A 219 5.39 6.18 0.31
C THR A 219 6.38 5.53 1.28
N ALA A 220 6.78 4.28 1.01
CA ALA A 220 7.81 3.59 1.77
C ALA A 220 9.19 4.29 1.59
N PRO A 221 10.03 4.30 2.63
CA PRO A 221 11.39 4.82 2.53
C PRO A 221 12.26 3.91 1.70
N CYS A 222 13.15 4.52 0.93
CA CYS A 222 14.08 3.81 0.07
C CYS A 222 15.50 4.30 0.30
N TYR A 223 16.43 3.37 0.25
CA TYR A 223 17.84 3.61 0.52
C TYR A 223 18.69 3.08 -0.63
N GLU A 224 19.69 3.87 -1.01
CA GLU A 224 20.68 3.42 -1.99
C GLU A 224 21.63 2.42 -1.34
N ARG A 225 21.81 1.29 -2.00
CA ARG A 225 22.71 0.21 -1.59
C ARG A 225 23.58 -0.18 -2.78
N ARG A 226 24.70 -0.85 -2.51
CA ARG A 226 25.42 -1.59 -3.56
C ARG A 226 25.02 -3.05 -3.49
N ASN A 227 24.64 -3.62 -4.62
CA ASN A 227 24.46 -5.07 -4.74
C ASN A 227 25.83 -5.77 -4.81
N ASP A 228 25.81 -7.10 -4.89
CA ASP A 228 27.02 -7.94 -4.93
C ASP A 228 27.89 -7.67 -6.17
N ASP A 229 27.28 -7.23 -7.27
CA ASP A 229 27.97 -6.83 -8.50
C ASP A 229 28.54 -5.40 -8.43
N GLY A 230 28.31 -4.70 -7.32
CA GLY A 230 28.80 -3.36 -7.06
C GLY A 230 27.99 -2.24 -7.72
N GLU A 231 26.84 -2.57 -8.32
CA GLU A 231 25.88 -1.63 -8.90
C GLU A 231 25.05 -0.97 -7.79
N THR A 232 24.71 0.29 -7.99
CA THR A 232 23.79 0.99 -7.08
C THR A 232 22.37 0.51 -7.34
N VAL A 233 21.76 -0.11 -6.33
CA VAL A 233 20.36 -0.51 -6.30
C VAL A 233 19.61 0.34 -5.27
N VAL A 234 18.29 0.46 -5.47
CA VAL A 234 17.41 1.13 -4.50
C VAL A 234 16.60 0.06 -3.81
N ILE A 235 16.75 -0.03 -2.48
CA ILE A 235 15.99 -0.98 -1.65
C ILE A 235 15.04 -0.19 -0.77
N CYS A 236 13.76 -0.52 -0.86
CA CYS A 236 12.72 0.11 -0.06
C CYS A 236 12.23 -0.83 1.04
N ASP A 237 12.00 -0.27 2.23
CA ASP A 237 11.43 -1.01 3.37
C ASP A 237 9.91 -0.85 3.33
N CYS A 238 9.25 -1.75 2.60
CA CYS A 238 7.81 -1.71 2.40
C CYS A 238 7.09 -2.43 3.53
N PRO A 239 6.09 -1.85 4.19
CA PRO A 239 5.33 -2.57 5.22
C PRO A 239 4.60 -3.77 4.63
N LEU A 240 4.58 -4.87 5.38
CA LEU A 240 3.83 -6.07 5.03
C LEU A 240 2.36 -5.91 5.45
N TYR A 241 1.47 -6.41 4.61
CA TYR A 241 0.05 -6.55 4.93
C TYR A 241 -0.48 -7.89 4.43
N GLU A 242 -1.41 -8.48 5.18
CA GLU A 242 -2.06 -9.75 4.81
C GLU A 242 -3.51 -9.48 4.41
N GLY A 243 -3.88 -9.89 3.20
CA GLY A 243 -5.24 -9.74 2.73
C GLY A 243 -5.42 -10.02 1.25
N ARG A 244 -6.51 -9.48 0.71
CA ARG A 244 -6.71 -9.45 -0.75
C ARG A 244 -5.83 -8.36 -1.34
N TYR A 245 -5.27 -8.63 -2.50
CA TYR A 245 -4.48 -7.65 -3.26
C TYR A 245 -4.58 -7.96 -4.75
N GLN A 246 -4.09 -7.03 -5.56
CA GLN A 246 -3.93 -7.18 -6.99
C GLN A 246 -2.47 -6.93 -7.35
N VAL A 247 -1.87 -7.87 -8.07
CA VAL A 247 -0.59 -7.61 -8.75
C VAL A 247 -0.90 -6.84 -10.02
N GLY A 248 -0.17 -5.77 -10.26
CA GLY A 248 -0.34 -4.84 -11.37
C GLY A 248 0.05 -5.37 -12.77
N GLN A 249 0.09 -6.70 -12.93
CA GLN A 249 0.54 -7.43 -14.12
C GLN A 249 -0.46 -8.55 -14.41
N ASP A 250 -0.72 -8.83 -15.69
CA ASP A 250 -1.70 -9.84 -16.11
C ASP A 250 -1.11 -11.26 -16.13
N GLY A 251 -1.90 -12.22 -15.65
CA GLY A 251 -1.60 -13.66 -15.80
C GLY A 251 -0.38 -14.14 -15.02
N VAL A 252 0.10 -13.36 -14.05
CA VAL A 252 1.21 -13.75 -13.18
C VAL A 252 0.77 -14.73 -12.09
N SER A 253 1.73 -15.41 -11.46
CA SER A 253 1.46 -16.26 -10.30
C SER A 253 1.29 -15.42 -9.03
N CYS A 254 0.31 -15.77 -8.18
CA CYS A 254 0.19 -15.17 -6.85
C CYS A 254 1.31 -15.62 -5.90
N ASP A 255 1.91 -16.78 -6.16
CA ASP A 255 3.14 -17.24 -5.52
C ASP A 255 4.34 -16.53 -6.18
N ALA A 256 4.97 -15.63 -5.44
CA ALA A 256 6.14 -14.87 -5.89
C ALA A 256 7.46 -15.67 -5.77
N GLY A 257 7.43 -16.86 -5.16
CA GLY A 257 8.60 -17.65 -4.81
C GLY A 257 8.87 -17.68 -3.31
N GLU A 258 9.75 -18.60 -2.89
CA GLU A 258 10.07 -18.81 -1.47
C GLU A 258 10.71 -17.55 -0.85
N GLY A 259 10.11 -17.05 0.23
CA GLY A 259 10.56 -15.84 0.93
C GLY A 259 10.30 -14.52 0.20
N LEU A 260 9.64 -14.56 -0.96
CA LEU A 260 9.31 -13.41 -1.78
C LEU A 260 7.83 -13.04 -1.65
N VAL A 261 7.55 -11.76 -1.75
CA VAL A 261 6.19 -11.20 -1.78
C VAL A 261 6.06 -10.21 -2.92
N TRP A 262 4.86 -10.05 -3.46
CA TRP A 262 4.60 -9.00 -4.44
C TRP A 262 4.56 -7.62 -3.77
N SER A 263 5.17 -6.62 -4.39
CA SER A 263 4.77 -5.23 -4.16
C SER A 263 3.43 -5.01 -4.84
N ALA A 264 2.40 -4.73 -4.06
CA ALA A 264 1.03 -4.76 -4.53
C ALA A 264 0.13 -3.77 -3.80
N SER A 265 -1.08 -3.62 -4.32
CA SER A 265 -2.12 -2.78 -3.76
C SER A 265 -3.44 -3.54 -3.71
N TYR A 266 -4.38 -3.05 -2.91
CA TYR A 266 -5.74 -3.56 -2.93
C TYR A 266 -6.69 -2.56 -3.58
N ASP A 267 -7.37 -2.99 -4.64
CA ASP A 267 -8.50 -2.31 -5.25
C ASP A 267 -9.79 -3.11 -4.95
N PRO A 268 -10.72 -2.58 -4.12
CA PRO A 268 -11.98 -3.24 -3.80
C PRO A 268 -12.93 -3.34 -4.99
N ASN A 269 -12.76 -2.51 -6.02
CA ASN A 269 -13.47 -2.67 -7.29
C ASN A 269 -12.90 -3.81 -8.13
N GLY A 270 -11.74 -4.34 -7.74
CA GLY A 270 -11.06 -5.48 -8.33
C GLY A 270 -10.46 -5.17 -9.70
N CYS A 271 -10.06 -6.26 -10.37
CA CYS A 271 -9.68 -6.24 -11.78
C CYS A 271 -10.91 -5.99 -12.64
N ARG A 272 -11.42 -4.76 -12.67
CA ARG A 272 -12.36 -4.37 -13.72
C ARG A 272 -11.57 -4.35 -15.01
N SER A 273 -11.68 -5.43 -15.77
CA SER A 273 -11.24 -5.48 -17.16
C SER A 273 -11.70 -4.20 -17.86
N ALA A 274 -10.82 -3.59 -18.66
CA ALA A 274 -11.14 -2.44 -19.50
C ALA A 274 -12.18 -2.74 -20.62
N GLY A 275 -13.12 -3.68 -20.39
CA GLY A 275 -14.08 -4.20 -21.35
C GLY A 275 -15.52 -4.39 -20.84
N ASP A 276 -15.82 -4.24 -19.55
CA ASP A 276 -17.21 -4.38 -19.03
C ASP A 276 -18.00 -3.05 -19.02
N GLY A 277 -17.69 -2.18 -19.97
CA GLY A 277 -18.50 -1.01 -20.28
C GLY A 277 -19.73 -1.37 -21.12
N GLY A 278 -20.88 -1.55 -20.46
CA GLY A 278 -22.17 -1.17 -21.06
C GLY A 278 -23.00 -2.27 -21.72
N GLY A 279 -23.37 -3.32 -20.98
CA GLY A 279 -24.50 -4.18 -21.31
C GLY A 279 -25.81 -3.69 -20.69
N GLY A 280 -26.21 -2.45 -20.98
CA GLY A 280 -27.54 -1.94 -20.58
C GLY A 280 -28.64 -2.61 -21.40
N THR A 281 -29.22 -3.69 -20.87
CA THR A 281 -30.47 -4.23 -21.38
C THR A 281 -31.59 -3.22 -21.13
N ALA A 282 -31.97 -2.48 -22.16
CA ALA A 282 -33.25 -1.79 -22.22
C ALA A 282 -34.37 -2.85 -22.22
N GLY A 283 -35.05 -3.00 -21.09
CA GLY A 283 -36.34 -3.69 -20.98
C GLY A 283 -37.38 -2.70 -20.46
N GLY A 284 -38.39 -2.43 -21.27
CA GLY A 284 -39.52 -1.54 -20.94
C GLY A 284 -40.00 -0.75 -22.15
#